data_AF-A0A931LTX7-F1
#
_entry.id   AF-A0A931LTX7-F1
#
_cell.length_a   1.000
_cell.length_b   1.000
_cell.length_c   1.000
_cell.angle_alpha   90.00
_cell.angle_beta   90.00
_cell.angle_gamma   90.00
#
_symmetry.space_group_name_H-M   'P 1'
#
loop_
_entity.id
_entity.type
_entity.pdbx_description
1 polymer ?
#
loop_
_entity_poly.entity_id
_entity_poly.type
_entity_poly.pdbx_seq_one_letter_code
_entity_poly.pdbx_strand_id
1 'polypeptide(L)'
;MAINMTLHVPFEQFAETAKRVLGETEAYLEALPKGTRATAAHKSDTRIVCAWTSTTLAEAKAALEKAGMRAHSGTWSLDASVAGDGLGREMHVATVAYSSGEEAPGIWVDAYEDPPTQLQVLRTLYDEFRETGEVGDVSFDAFVRMAQPNVLILSLAELREFLRSKAAG
;
A
#
# COMPACT_ATOMS: atom_id res chain seq x y z
N MET A 1 -6.82 2.88 -27.93
CA MET A 1 -6.16 3.35 -26.69
C MET A 1 -4.92 4.10 -27.08
N ALA A 2 -4.79 5.37 -26.68
CA ALA A 2 -3.52 6.06 -26.81
C ALA A 2 -2.55 5.47 -25.78
N ILE A 3 -1.35 5.09 -26.21
CA ILE A 3 -0.30 4.62 -25.32
C ILE A 3 0.31 5.87 -24.68
N ASN A 4 0.14 6.03 -23.37
CA ASN A 4 0.82 7.09 -22.65
C ASN A 4 2.28 6.68 -22.41
N MET A 5 3.22 7.49 -22.88
CA MET A 5 4.65 7.27 -22.66
C MET A 5 5.11 8.10 -21.47
N THR A 6 5.61 7.45 -20.43
CA THR A 6 6.13 8.13 -19.23
C THR A 6 7.65 8.23 -19.29
N LEU A 7 8.17 9.45 -19.22
CA LEU A 7 9.59 9.73 -19.05
C LEU A 7 9.90 9.91 -17.56
N HIS A 8 10.70 8.99 -17.01
CA HIS A 8 11.21 9.10 -15.64
C HIS A 8 12.54 9.85 -15.63
N VAL A 9 12.64 10.87 -14.76
CA VAL A 9 13.86 11.67 -14.58
C VAL A 9 14.20 11.85 -13.10
N PRO A 10 15.47 12.16 -12.77
CA PRO A 10 15.82 12.65 -11.44
C PRO A 10 15.00 13.88 -11.07
N PHE A 11 14.64 14.02 -9.79
CA PHE A 11 13.79 15.11 -9.32
C PHE A 11 14.40 16.49 -9.58
N GLU A 12 15.72 16.58 -9.48
CA GLU A 12 16.49 17.81 -9.74
C GLU A 12 16.35 18.29 -11.18
N GLN A 13 16.09 17.38 -12.12
CA GLN A 13 15.94 17.67 -13.55
C GLN A 13 14.47 17.79 -13.98
N PHE A 14 13.52 17.55 -13.07
CA PHE A 14 12.10 17.45 -13.38
C PHE A 14 11.55 18.75 -13.99
N ALA A 15 11.79 19.90 -13.35
CA ALA A 15 11.23 21.18 -13.79
C ALA A 15 11.73 21.59 -15.18
N GLU A 16 13.04 21.44 -15.43
CA GLU A 16 13.63 21.73 -16.75
C GLU A 16 13.08 20.77 -17.81
N THR A 17 12.99 19.48 -17.48
CA THR A 17 12.51 18.45 -18.42
C THR A 17 11.03 18.65 -18.75
N ALA A 18 10.18 18.96 -17.77
CA ALA A 18 8.76 19.25 -18.00
C ALA A 18 8.59 20.44 -18.95
N LYS A 19 9.32 21.54 -18.74
CA LYS A 19 9.31 22.72 -19.61
C LYS A 19 9.80 22.39 -21.03
N ARG A 20 10.88 21.62 -21.14
CA ARG A 20 11.50 21.28 -22.44
C ARG A 20 10.69 20.27 -23.25
N VAL A 21 10.15 19.24 -22.62
CA VAL A 21 9.50 18.11 -23.30
C VAL A 21 8.01 18.37 -23.51
N LEU A 22 7.33 18.96 -22.52
CA LEU A 22 5.88 19.17 -22.51
C LEU A 22 5.48 20.63 -22.73
N GLY A 23 6.39 21.59 -22.57
CA GLY A 23 6.04 23.02 -22.56
C GLY A 23 5.28 23.44 -21.30
N GLU A 24 5.28 22.61 -20.26
CA GLU A 24 4.44 22.79 -19.08
C GLU A 24 5.17 23.44 -17.92
N THR A 25 4.42 24.22 -17.15
CA THR A 25 4.90 24.86 -15.92
C THR A 25 4.13 24.41 -14.68
N GLU A 26 3.14 23.53 -14.85
CA GLU A 26 2.32 22.99 -13.77
C GLU A 26 2.76 21.55 -13.45
N ALA A 27 2.75 21.22 -12.16
CA ALA A 27 3.07 19.88 -11.67
C ALA A 27 2.15 19.47 -10.53
N TYR A 28 1.82 18.19 -10.48
CA TYR A 28 1.05 17.58 -9.41
C TYR A 28 1.94 16.66 -8.57
N LEU A 29 1.80 16.82 -7.26
CA LEU A 29 2.58 16.13 -6.23
C LEU A 29 1.68 15.21 -5.41
N GLU A 30 2.15 13.98 -5.24
CA GLU A 30 1.53 12.97 -4.40
C GLU A 30 2.53 12.53 -3.33
N ALA A 31 2.05 12.50 -2.08
CA ALA A 31 2.79 11.93 -0.96
C ALA A 31 2.71 10.40 -1.01
N LEU A 32 3.86 9.74 -0.94
CA LEU A 32 4.01 8.30 -0.90
C LEU A 32 4.70 7.91 0.42
N PRO A 33 4.59 6.65 0.90
CA PRO A 33 5.18 6.23 2.17
C PRO A 33 6.70 6.48 2.30
N LYS A 34 7.42 6.55 1.18
CA LYS A 34 8.88 6.73 1.14
C LYS A 34 9.33 8.05 0.53
N GLY A 35 8.43 8.99 0.27
CA GLY A 35 8.78 10.28 -0.33
C GLY A 35 7.65 10.90 -1.14
N THR A 36 8.00 11.65 -2.17
CA THR A 36 7.03 12.38 -2.99
C THR A 36 7.25 12.06 -4.47
N ARG A 37 6.14 11.88 -5.19
CA ARG A 37 6.14 11.73 -6.65
C ARG A 37 5.63 13.02 -7.29
N ALA A 38 6.38 13.53 -8.27
CA ALA A 38 6.00 14.67 -9.09
C ALA A 38 5.64 14.20 -10.50
N THR A 39 4.56 14.77 -11.04
CA THR A 39 4.07 14.46 -12.38
C THR A 39 3.66 15.71 -13.13
N ALA A 40 3.97 15.77 -14.42
CA ALA A 40 3.50 16.79 -15.34
C ALA A 40 3.02 16.13 -16.63
N ALA A 41 1.95 16.67 -17.22
CA ALA A 41 1.35 16.20 -18.46
C ALA A 41 0.73 17.38 -19.20
N HIS A 42 0.74 17.36 -20.53
CA HIS A 42 0.08 18.38 -21.36
C HIS A 42 -1.21 17.80 -21.94
N LYS A 43 -2.30 18.60 -21.99
CA LYS A 43 -3.67 18.12 -22.32
C LYS A 43 -3.80 17.41 -23.67
N SER A 44 -3.00 17.81 -24.65
CA SER A 44 -3.00 17.24 -26.01
C SER A 44 -1.84 16.28 -26.28
N ASP A 45 -1.03 15.98 -25.26
CA ASP A 45 0.16 15.14 -25.38
C ASP A 45 -0.08 13.81 -24.69
N THR A 46 0.39 12.72 -25.29
CA THR A 46 0.35 11.39 -24.68
C THR A 46 1.57 11.13 -23.80
N ARG A 47 2.44 12.13 -23.63
CA ARG A 47 3.66 12.04 -22.81
C ARG A 47 3.43 12.58 -21.41
N ILE A 48 4.01 11.89 -20.44
CA ILE A 48 4.02 12.28 -19.02
C ILE A 48 5.49 12.37 -18.59
N VAL A 49 5.85 13.40 -17.83
CA VAL A 49 7.14 13.47 -17.13
C VAL A 49 6.89 13.15 -15.67
N CYS A 50 7.69 12.23 -15.12
CA CYS A 50 7.58 11.78 -13.74
C CYS A 50 8.94 11.84 -13.05
N ALA A 51 8.95 12.27 -11.79
CA ALA A 51 10.12 12.16 -10.93
C ALA A 51 9.74 11.72 -9.52
N TRP A 52 10.70 11.14 -8.82
CA TRP A 52 10.57 10.71 -7.43
C TRP A 52 11.66 11.35 -6.58
N THR A 53 11.31 11.71 -5.35
CA THR A 53 12.25 12.17 -4.32
C THR A 53 11.90 11.55 -2.98
N SER A 54 12.88 11.37 -2.10
CA SER A 54 12.66 10.89 -0.73
C SER A 54 12.16 11.99 0.23
N THR A 55 12.04 13.23 -0.23
CA THR A 55 11.61 14.37 0.60
C THR A 55 10.10 14.39 0.80
N THR A 56 9.67 15.14 1.81
CA THR A 56 8.25 15.36 2.12
C THR A 56 7.56 16.18 1.02
N LEU A 57 6.22 16.11 0.96
CA LEU A 57 5.44 16.85 -0.04
C LEU A 57 5.67 18.37 0.07
N ALA A 58 5.82 18.90 1.28
CA ALA A 58 6.09 20.32 1.51
C ALA A 58 7.47 20.74 0.97
N GLU A 59 8.49 19.94 1.21
CA GLU A 59 9.85 20.19 0.72
C GLU A 59 9.93 20.07 -0.80
N ALA A 60 9.33 19.03 -1.37
CA ALA A 60 9.26 18.83 -2.82
C ALA A 60 8.51 19.99 -3.50
N LYS A 61 7.40 20.44 -2.91
CA LYS A 61 6.64 21.60 -3.39
C LYS A 61 7.49 22.86 -3.41
N ALA A 62 8.15 23.19 -2.30
CA ALA A 62 9.02 24.36 -2.22
C ALA A 62 10.18 24.31 -3.23
N ALA A 63 10.77 23.12 -3.45
CA ALA A 63 11.83 22.93 -4.43
C ALA A 63 11.35 23.18 -5.87
N LEU A 64 10.17 22.68 -6.25
CA LEU A 64 9.60 22.90 -7.57
C LEU A 64 9.18 24.35 -7.80
N GLU A 65 8.59 25.01 -6.79
CA GLU A 65 8.25 26.43 -6.86
C GLU A 65 9.49 27.30 -7.05
N LYS A 66 10.59 26.98 -6.35
CA LYS A 66 11.89 27.64 -6.55
C LYS A 66 12.45 27.42 -7.96
N ALA A 67 12.16 26.29 -8.59
CA ALA A 67 12.51 25.99 -9.98
C ALA A 67 11.53 26.60 -11.01
N GLY A 68 10.59 27.43 -10.56
CA GLY A 68 9.63 28.14 -11.40
C GLY A 68 8.53 27.25 -11.97
N MET A 69 8.08 26.25 -11.21
CA MET A 69 6.87 25.46 -11.48
C MET A 69 5.74 25.91 -10.55
N ARG A 70 4.49 25.77 -10.98
CA ARG A 70 3.31 25.82 -10.10
C ARG A 70 3.03 24.41 -9.61
N ALA A 71 3.24 24.18 -8.32
CA ALA A 71 3.12 22.85 -7.73
C ALA A 71 1.80 22.70 -6.97
N HIS A 72 1.02 21.70 -7.36
CA HIS A 72 -0.29 21.37 -6.80
C HIS A 72 -0.22 20.02 -6.08
N SER A 73 -1.05 19.83 -5.06
CA SER A 73 -1.25 18.50 -4.47
C SER A 73 -2.31 17.75 -5.27
N GLY A 74 -2.05 16.50 -5.64
CA GLY A 74 -3.02 15.65 -6.32
C GLY A 74 -2.40 14.41 -6.96
N THR A 75 -3.26 13.42 -7.23
CA THR A 75 -2.89 12.14 -7.85
C THR A 75 -3.67 11.97 -9.14
N TRP A 76 -3.02 11.40 -10.16
CA TRP A 76 -3.68 10.98 -11.39
C TRP A 76 -4.28 9.60 -11.19
N SER A 77 -5.58 9.45 -11.46
CA SER A 77 -6.26 8.16 -11.43
C SER A 77 -7.10 7.98 -12.69
N LEU A 78 -7.15 6.75 -13.21
CA LEU A 78 -8.12 6.36 -14.22
C LEU A 78 -9.49 6.08 -13.61
N ASP A 79 -9.52 5.77 -12.31
CA ASP A 79 -10.72 5.47 -11.54
C ASP A 79 -11.05 6.66 -10.64
N ALA A 80 -12.21 7.28 -10.87
CA ALA A 80 -12.69 8.41 -10.07
C ALA A 80 -12.91 8.07 -8.57
N SER A 81 -12.87 6.79 -8.20
CA SER A 81 -13.00 6.30 -6.82
C SER A 81 -11.74 6.47 -5.97
N VAL A 82 -10.60 6.85 -6.56
CA VAL A 82 -9.30 6.98 -5.86
C VAL A 82 -9.07 8.39 -5.30
N ALA A 83 -10.03 9.29 -5.42
CA ALA A 83 -9.97 10.63 -4.84
C ALA A 83 -10.22 10.58 -3.31
N GLY A 84 -9.24 10.08 -2.56
CA GLY A 84 -9.28 10.04 -1.10
C GLY A 84 -8.27 9.04 -0.54
N ASP A 85 -7.22 9.57 0.08
CA ASP A 85 -6.16 8.87 0.80
C ASP A 85 -5.18 8.04 -0.05
N GLY A 86 -3.88 8.35 0.13
CA GLY A 86 -2.79 7.70 -0.58
C GLY A 86 -2.92 6.18 -0.50
N LEU A 87 -2.98 5.53 -1.67
CA LEU A 87 -3.17 4.09 -1.83
C LEU A 87 -1.95 3.30 -1.30
N GLY A 88 -1.83 3.22 0.01
CA GLY A 88 -1.74 1.90 0.64
C GLY A 88 -3.16 1.36 0.63
N ARG A 89 -3.43 0.29 -0.11
CA ARG A 89 -4.65 -0.50 0.09
C ARG A 89 -4.79 -0.76 1.59
N GLU A 90 -5.99 -0.63 2.14
CA GLU A 90 -6.24 -0.84 3.56
C GLU A 90 -5.93 -2.30 3.91
N MET A 91 -4.68 -2.56 4.31
CA MET A 91 -4.24 -3.91 4.63
C MET A 91 -4.81 -4.32 5.98
N HIS A 92 -5.35 -5.54 6.00
CA HIS A 92 -5.83 -6.21 7.19
C HIS A 92 -4.83 -7.30 7.57
N VAL A 93 -4.49 -7.40 8.85
CA VAL A 93 -3.64 -8.47 9.37
C VAL A 93 -4.52 -9.43 10.16
N ALA A 94 -4.54 -10.70 9.76
CA ALA A 94 -5.19 -11.75 10.50
C ALA A 94 -4.15 -12.55 11.29
N THR A 95 -4.47 -12.85 12.54
CA THR A 95 -3.65 -13.68 13.42
C THR A 95 -4.52 -14.78 13.99
N VAL A 96 -4.02 -16.03 13.93
CA VAL A 96 -4.68 -17.19 14.53
C VAL A 96 -3.76 -17.78 15.58
N ALA A 97 -4.20 -17.76 16.83
CA ALA A 97 -3.57 -18.54 17.90
C ALA A 97 -4.25 -19.90 17.98
N TYR A 98 -3.49 -20.99 17.96
CA TYR A 98 -4.02 -22.36 17.96
C TYR A 98 -3.22 -23.27 18.89
N SER A 99 -3.88 -24.33 19.36
CA SER A 99 -3.22 -25.41 20.10
C SER A 99 -2.48 -26.32 19.13
N SER A 100 -1.19 -26.54 19.38
CA SER A 100 -0.35 -27.51 18.65
C SER A 100 -0.03 -28.70 19.56
N GLY A 101 0.59 -29.74 19.00
CA GLY A 101 1.13 -30.85 19.78
C GLY A 101 2.41 -30.52 20.54
N GLU A 102 2.92 -29.29 20.42
CA GLU A 102 4.13 -28.80 21.10
C GLU A 102 3.78 -28.14 22.45
N GLU A 103 4.78 -27.86 23.28
CA GLU A 103 4.56 -27.26 24.62
C GLU A 103 3.97 -25.84 24.58
N ALA A 104 4.08 -25.14 23.44
CA ALA A 104 3.61 -23.75 23.29
C ALA A 104 2.54 -23.63 22.19
N PRO A 105 1.53 -22.76 22.38
CA PRO A 105 0.52 -22.49 21.36
C PRO A 105 1.17 -21.90 20.10
N GLY A 106 0.74 -22.39 18.94
CA GLY A 106 1.16 -21.87 17.65
C GLY A 106 0.48 -20.54 17.34
N ILE A 107 1.19 -19.70 16.58
CA ILE A 107 0.66 -18.45 16.04
C ILE A 107 0.88 -18.45 14.54
N TRP A 108 -0.20 -18.24 13.81
CA TRP A 108 -0.17 -18.03 12.37
C TRP A 108 -0.61 -16.60 12.06
N VAL A 109 0.02 -15.99 11.05
CA VAL A 109 -0.21 -14.58 10.69
C VAL A 109 -0.26 -14.45 9.17
N ASP A 110 -1.21 -13.69 8.66
CA ASP A 110 -1.37 -13.43 7.23
C ASP A 110 -1.96 -12.03 6.97
N ALA A 111 -1.83 -11.55 5.73
CA ALA A 111 -2.23 -10.21 5.32
C ALA A 111 -3.24 -10.25 4.15
N TYR A 112 -4.26 -9.40 4.24
CA TYR A 112 -5.38 -9.36 3.31
C TYR A 112 -5.58 -7.94 2.76
N GLU A 113 -5.92 -7.85 1.47
CA GLU A 113 -6.23 -6.57 0.82
C GLU A 113 -7.63 -6.03 1.19
N ASP A 114 -8.56 -6.94 1.48
CA ASP A 114 -9.93 -6.66 1.93
C ASP A 114 -10.15 -7.28 3.32
N PRO A 115 -11.08 -6.77 4.14
CA PRO A 115 -11.36 -7.35 5.45
C PRO A 115 -11.80 -8.82 5.32
N PRO A 116 -11.03 -9.81 5.78
CA PRO A 116 -11.42 -11.20 5.69
C PRO A 116 -12.47 -11.54 6.75
N THR A 117 -13.23 -12.60 6.52
CA THR A 117 -14.04 -13.25 7.55
C THR A 117 -13.19 -14.26 8.33
N GLN A 118 -13.57 -14.56 9.57
CA GLN A 118 -12.88 -15.60 10.36
C GLN A 118 -12.85 -16.95 9.64
N LEU A 119 -13.92 -17.32 8.93
CA LEU A 119 -13.96 -18.57 8.17
C LEU A 119 -12.94 -18.60 7.03
N GLN A 120 -12.77 -17.49 6.32
CA GLN A 120 -11.75 -17.37 5.27
C GLN A 120 -10.35 -17.53 5.85
N VAL A 121 -10.06 -16.84 6.96
CA VAL A 121 -8.77 -16.94 7.66
C VAL A 121 -8.49 -18.39 8.07
N LEU A 122 -9.46 -19.06 8.70
CA LEU A 122 -9.30 -20.46 9.13
C LEU A 122 -9.14 -21.42 7.95
N ARG A 123 -9.81 -21.15 6.83
CA ARG A 123 -9.65 -21.94 5.60
C ARG A 123 -8.27 -21.80 5.02
N THR A 124 -7.75 -20.58 4.90
CA THR A 124 -6.38 -20.34 4.43
C THR A 124 -5.37 -21.07 5.32
N LEU A 125 -5.50 -20.96 6.64
CA LEU A 125 -4.66 -21.69 7.60
C LEU A 125 -4.70 -23.21 7.37
N TYR A 126 -5.90 -23.78 7.22
CA TYR A 126 -6.05 -25.23 6.99
C TYR A 126 -5.46 -25.67 5.65
N ASP A 127 -5.67 -24.89 4.60
CA ASP A 127 -5.15 -25.20 3.26
C ASP A 127 -3.62 -25.15 3.27
N GLU A 128 -3.01 -24.14 3.92
CA GLU A 128 -1.57 -24.06 4.12
C GLU A 128 -1.02 -25.28 4.87
N PHE A 129 -1.67 -25.68 5.97
CA PHE A 129 -1.21 -26.83 6.76
C PHE A 129 -1.36 -28.17 6.01
N ARG A 130 -2.33 -28.27 5.09
CA ARG A 130 -2.42 -29.42 4.18
C ARG A 130 -1.33 -29.41 3.14
N GLU A 131 -1.00 -28.24 2.60
CA GLU A 131 0.05 -28.07 1.60
C GLU A 131 1.45 -28.35 2.19
N THR A 132 1.71 -27.95 3.44
CA THR A 132 2.97 -28.24 4.14
C THR A 132 3.05 -29.66 4.70
N GLY A 133 1.93 -30.39 4.72
CA GLY A 133 1.84 -31.76 5.24
C GLY A 133 1.75 -31.84 6.77
N GLU A 134 1.53 -30.71 7.46
CA GLU A 134 1.31 -30.63 8.90
C GLU A 134 -0.06 -31.18 9.31
N VAL A 135 -1.03 -31.11 8.40
CA VAL A 135 -2.36 -31.72 8.54
C VAL A 135 -2.48 -32.84 7.52
N GLY A 136 -2.58 -34.08 8.02
CA GLY A 136 -2.85 -35.27 7.22
C GLY A 136 -4.27 -35.27 6.64
N ASP A 137 -4.89 -36.45 6.52
CA ASP A 137 -6.21 -36.58 5.90
C ASP A 137 -7.39 -36.25 6.85
N VAL A 138 -7.25 -35.13 7.55
CA VAL A 138 -8.25 -34.59 8.48
C VAL A 138 -9.17 -33.64 7.72
N SER A 139 -10.47 -33.67 8.00
CA SER A 139 -11.40 -32.69 7.44
C SER A 139 -11.25 -31.31 8.10
N PHE A 140 -11.65 -30.26 7.40
CA PHE A 140 -11.63 -28.90 7.92
C PHE A 140 -12.34 -28.76 9.29
N ASP A 141 -13.52 -29.35 9.46
CA ASP A 141 -14.26 -29.26 10.72
C ASP A 141 -13.55 -29.98 11.87
N ALA A 142 -12.91 -31.11 11.58
CA ALA A 142 -12.12 -31.85 12.56
C ALA A 142 -10.86 -31.06 12.94
N PHE A 143 -10.20 -30.44 11.95
CA PHE A 143 -9.06 -29.55 12.18
C PHE A 143 -9.43 -28.39 13.12
N VAL A 144 -10.49 -27.63 12.82
CA VAL A 144 -10.92 -26.48 13.64
C VAL A 144 -11.25 -26.90 15.08
N ARG A 145 -11.88 -28.06 15.27
CA ARG A 145 -12.19 -28.58 16.62
C ARG A 145 -10.94 -28.94 17.42
N MET A 146 -9.93 -29.52 16.76
CA MET A 146 -8.68 -29.91 17.42
C MET A 146 -7.78 -28.71 17.71
N ALA A 147 -7.68 -27.78 16.76
CA ALA A 147 -6.82 -26.61 16.86
C ALA A 147 -7.32 -25.56 17.87
N GLN A 148 -8.62 -25.58 18.20
CA GLN A 148 -9.29 -24.61 19.09
C GLN A 148 -8.85 -23.15 18.82
N PRO A 149 -8.98 -22.67 17.58
CA PRO A 149 -8.34 -21.43 17.16
C PRO A 149 -9.02 -20.19 17.75
N ASN A 150 -8.21 -19.20 18.12
CA ASN A 150 -8.65 -17.82 18.38
C ASN A 150 -8.17 -16.93 17.23
N VAL A 151 -9.13 -16.32 16.52
CA VAL A 151 -8.87 -15.48 15.35
C VAL A 151 -9.02 -14.01 15.72
N LEU A 152 -7.99 -13.21 15.44
CA LEU A 152 -8.00 -11.76 15.53
C LEU A 152 -7.72 -11.16 14.14
N ILE A 153 -8.51 -10.18 13.72
CA ILE A 153 -8.32 -9.47 12.46
C ILE A 153 -8.19 -8.00 12.80
N LEU A 154 -7.08 -7.39 12.38
CA LEU A 154 -6.75 -6.00 12.68
C LEU A 154 -6.75 -5.17 11.41
N SER A 155 -7.50 -4.08 11.43
CA SER A 155 -7.43 -3.01 10.43
C SER A 155 -6.20 -2.13 10.62
N LEU A 156 -5.86 -1.37 9.58
CA LEU A 156 -4.78 -0.38 9.67
C LEU A 156 -5.07 0.71 10.72
N ALA A 157 -6.33 1.05 10.94
CA ALA A 157 -6.74 2.00 11.98
C ALA A 157 -6.38 1.50 13.39
N GLU A 158 -6.74 0.25 13.70
CA GLU A 158 -6.44 -0.38 14.99
C GLU A 158 -4.94 -0.55 15.20
N LEU A 159 -4.21 -0.97 14.16
CA LEU A 159 -2.74 -1.07 14.21
C LEU A 159 -2.09 0.30 14.53
N ARG A 160 -2.59 1.39 13.94
CA ARG A 160 -2.12 2.75 14.23
C ARG A 160 -2.41 3.16 15.67
N GLU A 161 -3.56 2.77 16.22
CA GLU A 161 -3.88 3.02 17.63
C GLU A 161 -2.93 2.27 18.57
N PHE A 162 -2.65 1.00 18.30
CA PHE A 162 -1.66 0.24 19.07
C PHE A 162 -0.27 0.87 19.03
N LEU A 163 0.17 1.36 17.86
CA LEU A 163 1.45 2.05 17.73
C LEU A 163 1.49 3.34 18.56
N ARG A 164 0.42 4.14 18.54
CA ARG A 164 0.32 5.35 19.38
C ARG A 164 0.38 5.01 20.87
N SER A 165 -0.34 3.98 21.30
CA SER A 165 -0.34 3.55 22.71
C SER A 165 1.03 3.08 23.18
N LYS A 166 1.79 2.37 22.34
CA LYS A 166 3.15 1.92 22.69
C LYS A 166 4.18 3.06 22.75
N ALA A 167 4.00 4.11 21.96
CA ALA A 167 4.89 5.26 21.97
C ALA A 167 4.67 6.19 23.17
N ALA A 168 3.53 6.08 23.85
CA ALA A 168 3.15 6.90 25.00
C ALA A 168 3.50 6.27 26.36
N GLY A 169 3.95 5.01 26.39
CA GLY A 169 4.42 4.30 27.58
C GLY A 169 5.93 4.08 27.54
#